data_AF-A0A6J7BCW7-F1
#
_entry.id   AF-A0A6J7BCW7-F1
#
_cell.length_a   1.000
_cell.length_b   1.000
_cell.length_c   1.000
_cell.angle_alpha   90.00
_cell.angle_beta   90.00
_cell.angle_gamma   90.00
#
_symmetry.space_group_name_H-M   'P 1'
#
loop_
_entity.id
_entity.type
_entity.pdbx_description
1 polymer ?
#
loop_
_entity_poly.entity_id
_entity_poly.type
_entity_poly.pdbx_seq_one_letter_code
_entity_poly.pdbx_strand_id
1 'polypeptide(L)'
;MKDLSSAVNVLTTLRSENLGQADVLVHEPGNRAGNQTPSGLTSLLSYVRSPQIAELLESLLGATVVADNARSAEAILRQHPRVTVVTRDGDVITSQRARGGSTSSSSLIEIKALVEELSKKLEELNHKCDRLKFEISSAATEVEVKQSAFDAALSKLNESDARIAALTEQLAVSGQNIKSATAEVERLTSAIDEATAAKSRDENELSIASH
;
A
#
# COMPACT_ATOMS: atom_id res chain seq x y z
N MET A 1 -41.49 22.11 -14.76
CA MET A 1 -42.73 21.33 -14.98
C MET A 1 -43.82 22.25 -15.54
N LYS A 2 -44.80 21.69 -16.26
CA LYS A 2 -45.83 22.47 -16.97
C LYS A 2 -47.00 22.94 -16.09
N ASP A 3 -47.15 22.42 -14.87
CA ASP A 3 -48.27 22.76 -13.98
C ASP A 3 -47.93 22.52 -12.50
N LEU A 4 -48.57 23.30 -11.60
CA LEU A 4 -48.37 23.27 -10.15
C LEU A 4 -48.81 21.93 -9.54
N SER A 5 -49.89 21.35 -10.06
CA SER A 5 -50.41 20.03 -9.67
C SER A 5 -49.35 18.93 -9.77
N SER A 6 -48.53 18.98 -10.84
CA SER A 6 -47.46 18.02 -11.08
C SER A 6 -46.30 18.19 -10.10
N ALA A 7 -45.96 19.42 -9.72
CA ALA A 7 -44.92 19.67 -8.72
C ALA A 7 -45.33 19.21 -7.32
N VAL A 8 -46.59 19.43 -6.94
CA VAL A 8 -47.13 18.93 -5.67
C VAL A 8 -47.09 17.40 -5.61
N ASN A 9 -47.44 16.72 -6.70
CA ASN A 9 -47.36 15.26 -6.78
C ASN A 9 -45.92 14.76 -6.60
N VAL A 10 -44.93 15.38 -7.27
CA VAL A 10 -43.51 15.02 -7.10
C VAL A 10 -43.06 15.20 -5.65
N LEU A 11 -43.40 16.32 -5.02
CA LEU A 11 -43.03 16.56 -3.61
C LEU A 11 -43.72 15.57 -2.66
N THR A 12 -44.94 15.15 -2.98
CA THR A 12 -45.68 14.15 -2.21
C THR A 12 -45.01 12.77 -2.32
N THR A 13 -44.58 12.37 -3.52
CA THR A 13 -43.83 11.13 -3.75
C THR A 13 -42.48 11.14 -3.02
N LEU A 14 -41.72 12.25 -3.11
CA LEU A 14 -40.44 12.38 -2.41
C LEU A 14 -40.60 12.22 -0.89
N ARG A 15 -41.70 12.73 -0.34
CA ARG A 15 -42.03 12.57 1.09
C ARG A 15 -42.45 11.14 1.42
N SER A 16 -43.33 10.52 0.62
CA SER A 16 -43.82 9.16 0.91
C SER A 16 -42.73 8.10 0.81
N GLU A 17 -41.74 8.32 -0.05
CA GLU A 17 -40.62 7.40 -0.26
C GLU A 17 -39.34 7.79 0.51
N ASN A 18 -39.38 8.83 1.36
CA ASN A 18 -38.22 9.34 2.10
C ASN A 18 -36.99 9.64 1.21
N LEU A 19 -37.23 10.14 0.01
CA LEU A 19 -36.19 10.41 -1.00
C LEU A 19 -35.49 11.76 -0.81
N GLY A 20 -35.75 12.46 0.29
CA GLY A 20 -35.12 13.73 0.63
C GLY A 20 -35.91 14.96 0.18
N GLN A 21 -35.20 16.05 -0.08
CA GLN A 21 -35.76 17.37 -0.41
C GLN A 21 -35.37 17.78 -1.83
N ALA A 22 -36.28 18.44 -2.55
CA ALA A 22 -36.03 19.00 -3.86
C ALA A 22 -36.76 20.34 -4.04
N ASP A 23 -36.14 21.26 -4.78
CA ASP A 23 -36.78 22.49 -5.25
C ASP A 23 -37.35 22.25 -6.66
N VAL A 24 -38.66 22.44 -6.84
CA VAL A 24 -39.34 22.20 -8.12
C VAL A 24 -39.72 23.53 -8.76
N LEU A 25 -39.20 23.79 -9.97
CA LEU A 25 -39.58 24.96 -10.76
C LEU A 25 -40.84 24.68 -11.59
N VAL A 26 -41.89 25.44 -11.29
CA VAL A 26 -43.17 25.43 -12.00
C VAL A 26 -43.23 26.62 -12.96
N HIS A 27 -43.56 26.34 -14.21
CA HIS A 27 -43.78 27.36 -15.22
C HIS A 27 -45.23 27.34 -15.66
N GLU A 28 -45.94 28.44 -15.40
CA GLU A 28 -47.28 28.69 -15.94
C GLU A 28 -47.18 29.64 -17.14
N PRO A 29 -47.51 29.20 -18.37
CA PRO A 29 -47.42 30.04 -19.56
C PRO A 29 -48.42 31.20 -19.47
N GLY A 30 -47.96 32.41 -19.80
CA GLY A 30 -48.76 33.64 -19.74
C GLY A 30 -48.58 34.47 -18.47
N ASN A 31 -47.96 33.93 -17.41
CA ASN A 31 -47.61 34.70 -16.22
C ASN A 31 -46.28 35.44 -16.42
N ARG A 32 -46.31 36.57 -17.13
CA ARG A 32 -45.16 37.47 -17.25
C ARG A 32 -44.99 38.23 -15.93
N ALA A 33 -44.09 37.75 -15.08
CA ALA A 33 -43.64 38.54 -13.94
C ALA A 33 -43.12 39.89 -14.46
N GLY A 34 -43.70 40.99 -14.00
CA GLY A 34 -43.39 42.38 -14.43
C GLY A 34 -42.01 42.89 -13.99
N ASN A 35 -41.06 41.98 -13.86
CA ASN A 35 -39.70 42.21 -13.39
C ASN A 35 -38.83 42.45 -14.60
N GLN A 36 -38.84 43.69 -15.11
CA GLN A 36 -37.96 44.10 -16.20
C GLN A 36 -36.67 44.68 -15.63
N THR A 37 -35.55 44.38 -16.28
CA THR A 37 -34.26 44.96 -15.94
C THR A 37 -34.30 46.48 -16.16
N PRO A 38 -33.96 47.32 -15.18
CA PRO A 38 -33.89 48.77 -15.36
C PRO A 38 -32.93 49.15 -16.50
N SER A 39 -33.31 50.18 -17.28
CA SER A 39 -32.52 50.66 -18.41
C SER A 39 -31.13 51.12 -17.96
N GLY A 40 -30.09 50.72 -18.69
CA GLY A 40 -28.70 51.05 -18.39
C GLY A 40 -27.96 50.02 -17.51
N LEU A 41 -28.65 48.99 -17.02
CA LEU A 41 -28.03 47.86 -16.33
C LEU A 41 -27.88 46.65 -17.26
N THR A 42 -26.84 45.84 -17.01
CA THR A 42 -26.60 44.61 -17.78
C THR A 42 -27.47 43.49 -17.21
N SER A 43 -28.43 43.01 -18.00
CA SER A 43 -29.29 41.89 -17.60
C SER A 43 -28.52 40.57 -17.63
N LEU A 44 -28.76 39.70 -16.65
CA LEU A 44 -28.20 38.35 -16.67
C LEU A 44 -28.73 37.52 -17.85
N LEU A 45 -29.93 37.82 -18.34
CA LEU A 45 -30.54 37.17 -19.51
C LEU A 45 -29.74 37.37 -20.80
N SER A 46 -28.86 38.38 -20.87
CA SER A 46 -27.97 38.54 -22.03
C SER A 46 -26.90 37.46 -22.14
N TYR A 47 -26.60 36.76 -21.03
CA TYR A 47 -25.57 35.73 -20.94
C TYR A 47 -26.12 34.30 -20.94
N VAL A 48 -27.43 34.12 -20.73
CA VAL A 48 -28.07 32.80 -20.63
C VAL A 48 -29.13 32.67 -21.72
N ARG A 49 -29.00 31.63 -22.57
CA ARG A 49 -29.96 31.37 -23.65
C ARG A 49 -30.40 29.92 -23.62
N SER A 50 -31.71 29.69 -23.74
CA SER A 50 -32.25 28.36 -23.97
C SER A 50 -33.53 28.43 -24.81
N PRO A 51 -33.61 27.71 -25.93
CA PRO A 51 -34.80 27.73 -26.79
C PRO A 51 -35.99 26.98 -26.19
N GLN A 52 -35.77 26.10 -25.20
CA GLN A 52 -36.80 25.23 -24.64
C GLN A 52 -37.49 25.82 -23.39
N ILE A 53 -36.83 26.77 -22.70
CA ILE A 53 -37.29 27.32 -21.42
C ILE A 53 -37.13 28.85 -21.34
N ALA A 54 -37.14 29.53 -22.50
CA ALA A 54 -36.91 30.97 -22.58
C ALA A 54 -37.83 31.79 -21.65
N GLU A 55 -39.13 31.52 -21.66
CA GLU A 55 -40.11 32.23 -20.83
C GLU A 55 -39.91 31.99 -19.32
N LEU A 56 -39.47 30.79 -18.95
CA LEU A 56 -39.14 30.46 -17.56
C LEU A 56 -37.89 31.22 -17.10
N LEU A 57 -36.87 31.30 -17.96
CA LEU A 57 -35.66 32.08 -17.67
C LEU A 57 -36.00 33.57 -17.51
N GLU A 58 -36.84 34.13 -18.38
CA GLU A 58 -37.30 35.51 -18.29
C GLU A 58 -38.05 35.78 -16.97
N SER A 59 -38.93 34.86 -16.56
CA SER A 59 -39.68 34.99 -15.31
C SER A 59 -38.77 34.93 -14.07
N LEU A 60 -37.77 34.03 -14.07
CA LEU A 60 -36.86 33.85 -12.94
C LEU A 60 -35.77 34.92 -12.85
N LEU A 61 -35.26 35.39 -13.99
CA LEU A 61 -34.07 36.24 -14.06
C LEU A 61 -34.33 37.66 -14.59
N GLY A 62 -35.59 38.03 -14.86
CA GLY A 62 -35.94 39.34 -15.43
C GLY A 62 -35.53 40.55 -14.58
N ALA A 63 -35.53 40.40 -13.25
CA ALA A 63 -35.04 41.40 -12.30
C ALA A 63 -33.59 41.12 -11.83
N THR A 64 -32.85 40.26 -12.53
CA THR A 64 -31.48 39.89 -12.17
C THR A 64 -30.47 40.58 -13.07
N VAL A 65 -29.58 41.36 -12.46
CA VAL A 65 -28.56 42.15 -13.16
C VAL A 65 -27.16 41.74 -12.75
N VAL A 66 -26.20 41.93 -13.65
CA VAL A 66 -24.79 41.59 -13.42
C VAL A 66 -24.01 42.85 -13.04
N ALA A 67 -23.18 42.74 -12.03
CA ALA A 67 -22.26 43.79 -11.59
C ALA A 67 -20.82 43.25 -11.54
N ASP A 68 -19.84 44.12 -11.71
CA ASP A 68 -18.44 43.68 -11.75
C ASP A 68 -17.90 43.30 -10.37
N ASN A 69 -18.40 43.94 -9.31
CA ASN A 69 -17.97 43.69 -7.92
C ASN A 69 -19.05 44.11 -6.89
N ALA A 70 -18.85 43.76 -5.62
CA ALA A 70 -19.79 44.06 -4.54
C ALA A 70 -20.10 45.55 -4.37
N ARG A 71 -19.14 46.45 -4.59
CA ARG A 71 -19.35 47.91 -4.49
C ARG A 71 -20.26 48.42 -5.60
N SER A 72 -20.07 47.95 -6.83
CA SER A 72 -20.98 48.26 -7.94
C SER A 72 -22.39 47.70 -7.71
N ALA A 73 -22.49 46.51 -7.11
CA ALA A 73 -23.78 45.94 -6.74
C ALA A 73 -24.53 46.77 -5.70
N GLU A 74 -23.82 47.29 -4.69
CA GLU A 74 -24.39 48.20 -3.69
C GLU A 74 -24.94 49.48 -4.34
N ALA A 75 -24.18 50.12 -5.24
CA ALA A 75 -24.60 51.33 -5.94
C ALA A 75 -25.88 51.11 -6.76
N ILE A 76 -25.97 49.96 -7.45
CA ILE A 76 -27.16 49.55 -8.21
C ILE A 76 -28.36 49.37 -7.29
N LEU A 77 -28.20 48.68 -6.15
CA LEU A 77 -29.30 48.42 -5.21
C LEU A 77 -29.81 49.68 -4.52
N ARG A 78 -28.95 50.69 -4.30
CA ARG A 78 -29.39 51.99 -3.76
C ARG A 78 -30.33 52.73 -4.71
N GLN A 79 -30.11 52.61 -6.02
CA GLN A 79 -30.95 53.26 -7.04
C GLN A 79 -32.14 52.38 -7.45
N HIS A 80 -31.99 51.06 -7.37
CA HIS A 80 -33.01 50.08 -7.75
C HIS A 80 -33.18 49.01 -6.66
N PRO A 81 -33.91 49.27 -5.57
CA PRO A 81 -34.00 48.34 -4.43
C PRO A 81 -34.72 47.00 -4.70
N ARG A 82 -35.38 46.88 -5.86
CA ARG A 82 -36.19 45.71 -6.24
C ARG A 82 -35.46 44.70 -7.13
N VAL A 83 -34.21 44.98 -7.55
CA VAL A 83 -33.44 44.04 -8.39
C VAL A 83 -32.61 43.08 -7.54
N THR A 84 -32.28 41.94 -8.12
CA THR A 84 -31.24 41.03 -7.61
C THR A 84 -29.96 41.30 -8.39
N VAL A 85 -28.86 41.57 -7.70
CA VAL A 85 -27.57 41.79 -8.34
C VAL A 85 -26.68 40.58 -8.14
N VAL A 86 -26.06 40.10 -9.21
CA VAL A 86 -25.07 39.02 -9.18
C VAL A 86 -23.71 39.60 -9.56
N THR A 87 -22.70 39.41 -8.72
CA THR A 87 -21.32 39.83 -9.04
C THR A 87 -20.64 38.81 -9.94
N ARG A 88 -19.57 39.21 -10.65
CA ARG A 88 -18.73 38.27 -11.42
C ARG A 88 -18.14 37.15 -10.58
N ASP A 89 -17.91 37.42 -9.29
CA ASP A 89 -17.37 36.45 -8.34
C ASP A 89 -18.45 35.46 -7.83
N GLY A 90 -19.70 35.62 -8.26
CA GLY A 90 -20.81 34.72 -7.95
C GLY A 90 -21.60 35.10 -6.69
N ASP A 91 -21.34 36.27 -6.10
CA ASP A 91 -22.14 36.77 -4.99
C ASP A 91 -23.53 37.19 -5.49
N VAL A 92 -24.57 36.88 -4.72
CA VAL A 92 -25.96 37.27 -4.98
C VAL A 92 -26.41 38.24 -3.90
N ILE A 93 -26.74 39.46 -4.31
CA ILE A 93 -27.05 40.58 -3.40
C ILE A 93 -28.42 41.16 -3.76
N THR A 94 -29.28 41.29 -2.75
CA THR A 94 -30.58 41.98 -2.81
C THR A 94 -30.62 43.09 -1.76
N SER A 95 -31.67 43.91 -1.76
CA SER A 95 -31.85 44.98 -0.76
C SER A 95 -31.95 44.49 0.70
N GLN A 96 -32.24 43.21 0.91
CA GLN A 96 -32.46 42.63 2.25
C GLN A 96 -31.48 41.51 2.59
N ARG A 97 -30.73 40.98 1.60
CA ARG A 97 -29.89 39.80 1.80
C ARG A 97 -28.71 39.82 0.86
N ALA A 98 -27.52 39.56 1.39
CA ALA A 98 -26.33 39.24 0.62
C ALA A 98 -25.94 37.77 0.85
N ARG A 99 -25.59 37.07 -0.21
CA ARG A 99 -25.05 35.71 -0.18
C ARG A 99 -23.79 35.70 -1.03
N GLY A 100 -22.66 35.40 -0.43
CA GLY A 100 -21.35 35.43 -1.06
C GLY A 100 -20.30 34.86 -0.12
N GLY A 101 -19.11 34.57 -0.64
CA GLY A 101 -18.03 33.98 0.14
C GLY A 101 -16.94 33.36 -0.72
N SER A 102 -15.84 32.95 -0.09
CA SER A 102 -14.73 32.31 -0.81
C SER A 102 -15.18 31.00 -1.45
N THR A 103 -14.85 30.79 -2.72
CA THR A 103 -15.00 29.53 -3.46
C THR A 103 -14.15 28.39 -2.89
N SER A 104 -13.36 28.65 -1.83
CA SER A 104 -12.35 27.76 -1.27
C SER A 104 -12.81 26.91 -0.07
N SER A 105 -14.08 26.91 0.35
CA SER A 105 -14.52 25.95 1.37
C SER A 105 -15.08 24.71 0.69
N SER A 106 -14.36 23.59 0.80
CA SER A 106 -14.84 22.30 0.30
C SER A 106 -16.25 22.03 0.80
N SER A 107 -17.13 21.64 -0.10
CA SER A 107 -18.53 21.41 0.25
C SER A 107 -18.65 20.23 1.21
N LEU A 108 -19.74 20.19 2.00
CA LEU A 108 -20.02 19.04 2.88
C LEU A 108 -20.07 17.71 2.11
N ILE A 109 -20.41 17.73 0.81
CA ILE A 109 -20.43 16.55 -0.06
C ILE A 109 -18.99 16.11 -0.38
N GLU A 110 -18.10 17.04 -0.70
CA GLU A 110 -16.68 16.75 -0.96
C GLU A 110 -15.97 16.19 0.27
N ILE A 111 -16.23 16.75 1.45
CA ILE A 111 -15.66 16.23 2.70
C ILE A 111 -16.13 14.79 2.96
N LYS A 112 -17.42 14.51 2.74
CA LYS A 112 -17.97 13.15 2.88
C LYS A 112 -17.34 12.16 1.90
N ALA A 113 -17.23 12.55 0.62
CA ALA A 113 -16.59 11.72 -0.40
C ALA A 113 -15.13 11.43 -0.05
N LEU A 114 -14.39 12.44 0.44
CA LEU A 114 -13.01 12.27 0.87
C LEU A 114 -12.87 11.34 2.08
N VAL A 115 -13.77 11.44 3.07
CA VAL A 115 -13.78 10.54 4.23
C VAL A 115 -14.04 9.10 3.81
N GLU A 116 -14.99 8.87 2.90
CA GLU A 116 -15.29 7.53 2.37
C GLU A 116 -14.10 6.95 1.61
N GLU A 117 -13.47 7.74 0.74
CA GLU A 117 -12.27 7.33 0.00
C GLU A 117 -11.11 6.96 0.94
N LEU A 118 -10.85 7.80 1.96
CA LEU A 118 -9.78 7.54 2.93
C LEU A 118 -10.07 6.33 3.80
N SER A 119 -11.34 6.12 4.17
CA SER A 119 -11.76 4.94 4.94
C SER A 119 -11.51 3.65 4.16
N LYS A 120 -11.84 3.63 2.86
CA LYS A 120 -11.55 2.50 1.97
C LYS A 120 -10.05 2.25 1.82
N LYS A 121 -9.26 3.32 1.63
CA LYS A 121 -7.79 3.21 1.57
C LYS A 121 -7.21 2.64 2.86
N LEU A 122 -7.73 3.05 4.02
CA LEU A 122 -7.28 2.54 5.32
C LEU A 122 -7.58 1.05 5.48
N GLU A 123 -8.77 0.60 5.08
CA GLU A 123 -9.14 -0.82 5.08
C GLU A 123 -8.21 -1.65 4.18
N GLU A 124 -7.95 -1.19 2.95
CA GLU A 124 -7.02 -1.83 2.03
C GLU A 124 -5.58 -1.92 2.60
N LEU A 125 -5.10 -0.87 3.28
CA LEU A 125 -3.81 -0.88 3.94
C LEU A 125 -3.78 -1.86 5.12
N ASN A 126 -4.83 -1.92 5.93
CA ASN A 126 -4.91 -2.87 7.04
C ASN A 126 -4.83 -4.32 6.54
N HIS A 127 -5.58 -4.66 5.49
CA HIS A 127 -5.51 -5.98 4.87
C HIS A 127 -4.10 -6.31 4.35
N LYS A 128 -3.41 -5.34 3.72
CA LYS A 128 -2.02 -5.51 3.28
C LYS A 128 -1.08 -5.74 4.46
N CYS A 129 -1.21 -4.94 5.52
CA CYS A 129 -0.42 -5.10 6.74
C CYS A 129 -0.60 -6.47 7.37
N ASP A 130 -1.84 -6.95 7.49
CA ASP A 130 -2.10 -8.25 8.08
C ASP A 130 -1.56 -9.39 7.21
N ARG A 131 -1.73 -9.31 5.88
CA ARG A 131 -1.12 -10.27 4.95
C ARG A 131 0.40 -10.31 5.09
N LEU A 132 1.06 -9.15 5.13
CA LEU A 132 2.51 -9.05 5.29
C LEU A 132 2.97 -9.61 6.64
N LYS A 133 2.22 -9.40 7.74
CA LYS A 133 2.54 -10.02 9.04
C LYS A 133 2.49 -11.54 8.95
N PHE A 134 1.50 -12.11 8.26
CA PHE A 134 1.43 -13.56 8.04
C PHE A 134 2.61 -14.05 7.21
N GLU A 135 2.92 -13.39 6.10
CA GLU A 135 4.06 -13.73 5.23
C GLU A 135 5.39 -13.68 6.01
N ILE A 136 5.61 -12.64 6.81
CA ILE A 136 6.80 -12.50 7.66
C ILE A 136 6.88 -13.64 8.68
N SER A 137 5.77 -13.96 9.35
CA SER A 137 5.74 -15.04 10.34
C SER A 137 6.08 -16.39 9.70
N SER A 138 5.48 -16.71 8.55
CA SER A 138 5.78 -17.94 7.81
C SER A 138 7.23 -18.00 7.34
N ALA A 139 7.77 -16.90 6.81
CA ALA A 139 9.17 -16.83 6.39
C ALA A 139 10.14 -16.99 7.58
N ALA A 140 9.82 -16.39 8.73
CA ALA A 140 10.62 -16.55 9.95
C ALA A 140 10.66 -18.00 10.43
N THR A 141 9.51 -18.70 10.43
CA THR A 141 9.46 -20.12 10.75
C THR A 141 10.26 -20.96 9.76
N GLU A 142 10.21 -20.64 8.46
CA GLU A 142 11.00 -21.36 7.47
C GLU A 142 12.51 -21.18 7.72
N VAL A 143 12.96 -19.96 7.99
CA VAL A 143 14.37 -19.67 8.33
C VAL A 143 14.80 -20.46 9.57
N GLU A 144 13.98 -20.50 10.62
CA GLU A 144 14.27 -21.25 11.85
C GLU A 144 14.43 -22.76 11.58
N VAL A 145 13.53 -23.34 10.77
CA VAL A 145 13.62 -24.76 10.38
C VAL A 145 14.88 -25.04 9.57
N LYS A 146 15.24 -24.15 8.62
CA LYS A 146 16.46 -24.30 7.81
C LYS A 146 17.72 -24.15 8.65
N GLN A 147 17.74 -23.22 9.60
CA GLN A 147 18.86 -23.03 10.52
C GLN A 147 19.06 -24.26 11.41
N SER A 148 17.99 -24.80 11.99
CA SER A 148 18.03 -26.02 12.79
C SER A 148 18.58 -27.22 11.99
N ALA A 149 18.14 -27.39 10.74
CA ALA A 149 18.65 -28.43 9.85
C ALA A 149 20.13 -28.23 9.50
N PHE A 150 20.55 -26.98 9.29
CA PHE A 150 21.95 -26.62 9.04
C PHE A 150 22.83 -26.96 10.24
N ASP A 151 22.43 -26.55 11.45
CA ASP A 151 23.21 -26.81 12.68
C ASP A 151 23.36 -28.32 12.93
N ALA A 152 22.28 -29.09 12.70
CA ALA A 152 22.32 -30.55 12.82
C ALA A 152 23.26 -31.20 11.78
N ALA A 153 23.26 -30.71 10.54
CA ALA A 153 24.16 -31.19 9.50
C ALA A 153 25.63 -30.84 9.82
N LEU A 154 25.89 -29.63 10.29
CA LEU A 154 27.22 -29.17 10.68
C LEU A 154 27.77 -29.98 11.86
N SER A 155 26.94 -30.29 12.86
CA SER A 155 27.33 -31.16 13.97
C SER A 155 27.75 -32.56 13.50
N LYS A 156 26.98 -33.15 12.57
CA LYS A 156 27.31 -34.48 12.00
C LYS A 156 28.59 -34.46 11.17
N LEU A 157 28.83 -33.37 10.45
CA LEU A 157 30.07 -33.19 9.69
C LEU A 157 31.28 -33.15 10.64
N ASN A 158 31.22 -32.33 11.69
CA ASN A 158 32.28 -32.24 12.68
C ASN A 158 32.54 -33.58 13.39
N GLU A 159 31.49 -34.34 13.70
CA GLU A 159 31.62 -35.68 14.27
C GLU A 159 32.30 -36.66 13.29
N SER A 160 31.99 -36.56 12.00
CA SER A 160 32.66 -37.34 10.96
C SER A 160 34.14 -36.98 10.85
N ASP A 161 34.47 -35.69 10.83
CA ASP A 161 35.85 -35.21 10.73
C ASP A 161 36.68 -35.64 11.94
N ALA A 162 36.11 -35.56 13.15
CA ALA A 162 36.76 -36.05 14.37
C ALA A 162 37.04 -37.57 14.30
N ARG A 163 36.08 -38.37 13.80
CA ARG A 163 36.27 -39.81 13.61
C ARG A 163 37.35 -40.13 12.57
N ILE A 164 37.37 -39.38 11.45
CA ILE A 164 38.40 -39.54 10.42
C ILE A 164 39.78 -39.19 10.96
N ALA A 165 39.90 -38.10 11.73
CA ALA A 165 41.16 -37.71 12.37
C ALA A 165 41.67 -38.80 13.34
N ALA A 166 40.79 -39.31 14.21
CA ALA A 166 41.12 -40.40 15.14
C ALA A 166 41.55 -41.68 14.42
N LEU A 167 40.85 -42.06 13.34
CA LEU A 167 41.21 -43.22 12.54
C LEU A 167 42.57 -43.02 11.83
N THR A 168 42.82 -41.82 11.33
CA THR A 168 44.10 -41.48 10.68
C THR A 168 45.26 -41.57 11.66
N GLU A 169 45.07 -41.13 12.91
CA GLU A 169 46.06 -41.28 13.98
C GLU A 169 46.32 -42.75 14.32
N GLN A 170 45.26 -43.56 14.47
CA GLN A 170 45.39 -45.01 14.69
C GLN A 170 46.15 -45.70 13.55
N LEU A 171 45.86 -45.33 12.30
CA LEU A 171 46.57 -45.84 11.12
C LEU A 171 48.05 -45.44 11.14
N ALA A 172 48.38 -44.21 11.53
CA ALA A 172 49.76 -43.75 11.66
C ALA A 172 50.53 -44.55 12.73
N VAL A 173 49.93 -44.75 13.92
CA VAL A 173 50.53 -45.55 15.00
C VAL A 173 50.72 -47.01 14.58
N SER A 174 49.70 -47.63 13.98
CA SER A 174 49.79 -49.01 13.48
C SER A 174 50.86 -49.14 12.40
N GLY A 175 50.94 -48.19 11.46
CA GLY A 175 51.97 -48.16 10.44
C GLY A 175 53.38 -48.05 11.02
N GLN A 176 53.57 -47.27 12.09
CA GLN A 176 54.85 -47.21 12.79
C GLN A 176 55.19 -48.53 13.49
N ASN A 177 54.21 -49.17 14.14
CA ASN A 177 54.40 -50.47 14.79
C ASN A 177 54.79 -51.56 13.79
N ILE A 178 54.16 -51.58 12.60
CA ILE A 178 54.53 -52.50 11.52
C ILE A 178 55.98 -52.29 11.11
N LYS A 179 56.40 -51.04 10.85
CA LYS A 179 57.80 -50.73 10.49
C LYS A 179 58.79 -51.18 11.56
N SER A 180 58.50 -50.91 12.84
CA SER A 180 59.35 -51.34 13.94
C SER A 180 59.42 -52.87 14.05
N ALA A 181 58.29 -53.57 13.90
CA ALA A 181 58.26 -55.03 13.93
C ALA A 181 59.04 -55.63 12.74
N THR A 182 58.92 -55.06 11.54
CA THR A 182 59.72 -55.49 10.38
C THR A 182 61.23 -55.30 10.63
N ALA A 183 61.64 -54.15 11.18
CA ALA A 183 63.05 -53.92 11.52
C ALA A 183 63.55 -54.89 12.60
N GLU A 184 62.72 -55.23 13.58
CA GLU A 184 63.08 -56.22 14.61
C GLU A 184 63.18 -57.64 14.04
N VAL A 185 62.31 -58.01 13.10
CA VAL A 185 62.42 -59.27 12.37
C VAL A 185 63.75 -59.33 11.61
N GLU A 186 64.11 -58.28 10.85
CA GLU A 186 65.40 -58.21 10.13
C GLU A 186 66.60 -58.32 11.08
N ARG A 187 66.55 -57.65 12.24
CA ARG A 187 67.59 -57.71 13.27
C ARG A 187 67.73 -59.12 13.86
N LEU A 188 66.61 -59.77 14.20
CA LEU A 188 66.60 -61.13 14.74
C LEU A 188 67.08 -62.15 13.72
N THR A 189 66.68 -62.03 12.46
CA THR A 189 67.18 -62.88 11.37
C THR A 189 68.70 -62.76 11.26
N SER A 190 69.23 -61.54 11.26
CA SER A 190 70.69 -61.31 11.22
C SER A 190 71.42 -61.95 12.41
N ALA A 191 70.86 -61.83 13.62
CA ALA A 191 71.44 -62.44 14.82
C ALA A 191 71.38 -63.98 14.80
N ILE A 192 70.31 -64.57 14.27
CA ILE A 192 70.19 -66.02 14.07
C ILE A 192 71.25 -66.51 13.09
N ASP A 193 71.44 -65.80 11.97
CA ASP A 193 72.45 -66.16 10.97
C ASP A 193 73.87 -66.12 11.56
N GLU A 194 74.19 -65.07 12.33
CA GLU A 194 75.48 -64.94 13.00
C GLU A 194 75.71 -66.04 14.05
N ALA A 195 74.71 -66.32 14.90
CA ALA A 195 74.78 -67.38 15.90
C ALA A 195 74.91 -68.77 15.26
N THR A 196 74.20 -69.01 14.15
CA THR A 196 74.29 -70.27 13.39
C THR A 196 75.67 -70.43 12.77
N ALA A 197 76.25 -69.36 12.23
CA ALA A 197 77.62 -69.35 11.71
C ALA A 197 78.67 -69.57 12.80
N ALA A 198 78.48 -68.99 13.99
CA ALA A 198 79.34 -69.23 15.15
C ALA A 198 79.26 -70.69 15.62
N LYS A 199 78.05 -71.23 15.79
CA LYS A 199 77.82 -72.65 16.12
C LYS A 199 78.53 -73.58 15.14
N SER A 200 78.41 -73.32 13.84
CA SER A 200 79.07 -74.14 12.82
C SER A 200 80.61 -74.08 12.90
N ARG A 201 81.18 -72.92 13.25
CA ARG A 201 82.62 -72.78 13.50
C ARG A 201 83.05 -73.60 14.72
N ASP A 202 82.35 -73.46 15.83
CA ASP A 202 82.65 -74.18 17.08
C ASP A 202 82.54 -75.71 16.87
N GLU A 203 81.53 -76.19 16.13
CA GLU A 203 81.36 -77.60 15.77
C GLU A 203 82.53 -78.12 14.92
N ASN A 204 83.02 -77.32 13.96
CA ASN A 204 84.21 -77.67 13.17
C ASN A 204 85.48 -77.71 14.03
N GLU A 205 85.68 -76.75 14.93
CA GLU A 205 86.82 -76.73 15.85
C GLU A 205 86.84 -77.95 16.78
N LEU A 206 85.68 -78.31 17.36
CA LEU A 206 85.52 -79.52 18.17
C LEU A 206 85.82 -80.80 17.36
N SER A 207 85.35 -80.87 16.11
CA SER A 207 85.67 -82.00 15.23
C SER A 207 87.18 -82.13 15.00
N ILE A 208 87.87 -81.01 14.76
CA ILE A 208 89.33 -80.98 14.55
C ILE A 208 90.07 -81.40 15.82
N ALA A 209 89.63 -80.96 17.00
CA ALA A 209 90.27 -81.29 18.28
C ALA A 209 90.05 -82.75 18.75
N SER A 210 89.10 -83.47 18.16
CA SER A 210 88.76 -84.86 18.49
C SER A 210 89.45 -85.93 17.63
N HIS A 211 90.30 -85.49 16.68
CA HIS A 211 91.18 -86.33 15.86
C HIS A 211 92.64 -86.14 16.24
#